data_AF-A0A3R6WH98-F1
#
_entry.id   AF-A0A3R6WH98-F1
#
_cell.length_a   1.000
_cell.length_b   1.000
_cell.length_c   1.000
_cell.angle_alpha   90.00
_cell.angle_beta   90.00
_cell.angle_gamma   90.00
#
_symmetry.space_group_name_H-M   'P 1'
#
loop_
_entity.id
_entity.type
_entity.pdbx_description
1 polymer ?
#
loop_
_entity_poly.entity_id
_entity_poly.type
_entity_poly.pdbx_seq_one_letter_code
_entity_poly.pdbx_strand_id
1 'polypeptide(L)'
;MDTVQELLEANKSIASKSDWTAPEVEKINELIPGTCGRLRVCDFMVAAAITTKPIIYLVNLTKRDFIRKGNKWLVPIKQWVDSHGGGVMIPFSVEFEQELWEKQKANKEFVPEVPSVLPRIIKVGYVDRLAVASHDDSPVVSFDDFKELSEGDKKGMAKVKAAGKYRQEGKTYVVQDGDIIHFQFNVTNKKK
;
A
#
# COMPACT_ATOMS: atom_id res chain seq x y z
N MET A 1 9.42 -17.91 -20.71
CA MET A 1 10.01 -17.00 -21.71
C MET A 1 8.95 -16.66 -22.72
N ASP A 2 8.37 -17.69 -23.35
CA ASP A 2 7.27 -17.58 -24.31
C ASP A 2 6.09 -16.76 -23.75
N THR A 3 5.69 -17.00 -22.50
CA THR A 3 4.60 -16.26 -21.84
C THR A 3 4.84 -14.76 -21.69
N VAL A 4 6.07 -14.33 -21.37
CA VAL A 4 6.39 -12.89 -21.23
C VAL A 4 6.42 -12.23 -22.59
N GLN A 5 7.00 -12.91 -23.57
CA GLN A 5 7.07 -12.42 -24.94
C GLN A 5 5.67 -12.30 -25.57
N GLU A 6 4.82 -13.31 -25.41
CA GLU A 6 3.41 -13.28 -25.83
C GLU A 6 2.64 -12.11 -25.21
N LEU A 7 2.86 -11.83 -23.92
CA LEU A 7 2.23 -10.69 -23.25
C LEU A 7 2.70 -9.36 -23.84
N LEU A 8 4.01 -9.20 -24.06
CA LEU A 8 4.57 -7.97 -24.64
C LEU A 8 4.13 -7.77 -26.10
N GLU A 9 4.09 -8.85 -26.90
CA GLU A 9 3.58 -8.82 -28.28
C GLU A 9 2.08 -8.51 -28.33
N ALA A 10 1.31 -8.96 -27.33
CA ALA A 10 -0.10 -8.61 -27.16
C ALA A 10 -0.33 -7.21 -26.55
N ASN A 11 0.71 -6.40 -26.34
CA ASN A 11 0.67 -5.10 -25.64
C ASN A 11 0.06 -5.16 -24.24
N LYS A 12 0.22 -6.29 -23.55
CA LYS A 12 -0.24 -6.49 -22.17
C LYS A 12 0.92 -6.33 -21.19
N SER A 13 0.59 -5.72 -20.05
CA SER A 13 1.53 -5.56 -18.95
C SER A 13 1.94 -6.91 -18.34
N ILE A 14 3.19 -7.07 -17.94
CA ILE A 14 3.67 -8.27 -17.23
C ILE A 14 2.95 -8.39 -15.88
N ALA A 15 2.68 -7.25 -15.24
CA ALA A 15 1.92 -7.18 -13.99
C ALA A 15 0.44 -7.58 -14.13
N SER A 16 -0.08 -7.77 -15.35
CA SER A 16 -1.48 -8.17 -15.56
C SER A 16 -1.77 -9.63 -15.20
N LYS A 17 -0.75 -10.49 -15.27
CA LYS A 17 -0.85 -11.89 -14.83
C LYS A 17 -0.69 -11.91 -13.31
N SER A 18 -1.71 -12.37 -12.60
CA SER A 18 -1.67 -12.55 -11.13
C SER A 18 -0.88 -13.79 -10.70
N ASP A 19 -0.78 -14.79 -11.59
CA ASP A 19 -0.34 -16.14 -11.24
C ASP A 19 1.11 -16.40 -11.66
N TRP A 20 2.03 -15.53 -11.24
CA TRP A 20 3.45 -15.74 -11.47
C TRP A 20 4.02 -16.75 -10.46
N THR A 21 4.75 -17.73 -10.96
CA THR A 21 5.50 -18.66 -10.10
C THR A 21 6.84 -18.06 -9.70
N ALA A 22 7.34 -18.37 -8.49
CA ALA A 22 8.66 -17.92 -8.03
C ALA A 22 9.80 -18.11 -9.06
N PRO A 23 9.97 -19.26 -9.72
CA PRO A 23 11.03 -19.43 -10.71
C PRO A 23 10.82 -18.61 -12.00
N GLU A 24 9.59 -18.23 -12.35
CA GLU A 24 9.35 -17.30 -13.47
C GLU A 24 9.76 -15.88 -13.08
N VAL A 25 9.45 -15.44 -11.86
CA VAL A 25 9.83 -14.12 -11.34
C VAL A 25 11.35 -13.98 -11.27
N GLU A 26 12.05 -15.01 -10.78
CA GLU A 26 13.52 -15.04 -10.75
C GLU A 26 14.11 -14.89 -12.15
N LYS A 27 13.60 -15.63 -13.14
CA LYS A 27 14.04 -15.48 -14.53
C LYS A 27 13.79 -14.07 -15.07
N ILE A 28 12.64 -13.46 -14.78
CA ILE A 28 12.33 -12.09 -15.21
C ILE A 28 13.32 -11.09 -14.58
N ASN A 29 13.66 -11.28 -13.31
CA ASN A 29 14.63 -10.45 -12.59
C ASN A 29 16.06 -10.63 -13.14
N GLU A 30 16.44 -11.85 -13.54
CA GLU A 30 17.75 -12.17 -14.14
C GLU A 30 17.93 -11.55 -15.54
N LEU A 31 16.90 -11.59 -16.37
CA LEU A 31 16.95 -11.16 -17.78
C LEU A 31 16.92 -9.64 -17.95
N ILE A 32 16.28 -8.94 -17.02
CA ILE A 32 16.22 -7.48 -17.01
C ILE A 32 16.77 -7.02 -15.66
N PRO A 33 18.11 -7.12 -15.46
CA PRO A 33 18.74 -6.75 -14.21
C PRO A 33 18.55 -5.25 -13.98
N GLY A 34 17.73 -4.92 -12.99
CA GLY A 34 17.53 -3.56 -12.55
C GLY A 34 18.45 -3.22 -11.39
N THR A 35 19.30 -2.21 -11.54
CA THR A 35 19.92 -1.59 -10.38
C THR A 35 18.89 -0.67 -9.72
N CYS A 36 18.30 -1.10 -8.60
CA CYS A 36 17.57 -0.18 -7.75
C CYS A 36 18.60 0.85 -7.23
N GLY A 37 18.47 2.10 -7.68
CA GLY A 37 19.43 3.15 -7.38
C GLY A 37 19.68 3.33 -5.88
N ARG A 38 20.95 3.16 -5.49
CA ARG A 38 21.65 3.74 -4.33
C ARG A 38 20.82 4.08 -3.08
N LEU A 39 20.37 3.06 -2.36
CA LEU A 39 20.36 3.12 -0.89
C LEU A 39 20.67 1.74 -0.32
N ARG A 40 21.89 1.62 0.24
CA ARG A 40 22.46 0.41 0.83
C ARG A 40 21.68 0.00 2.07
N VAL A 41 20.78 -0.97 1.95
CA VAL A 41 20.46 -1.92 3.04
C VAL A 41 19.70 -3.17 2.58
N CYS A 42 19.11 -3.18 1.38
CA CYS A 42 18.39 -4.34 0.87
C CYS A 42 18.67 -4.49 -0.63
N ASP A 43 19.68 -5.29 -1.00
CA ASP A 43 19.86 -5.72 -2.39
C ASP A 43 18.77 -6.73 -2.76
N PHE A 44 17.52 -6.26 -2.85
CA PHE A 44 16.44 -7.02 -3.46
C PHE A 44 16.52 -6.78 -4.96
N MET A 45 16.95 -7.78 -5.72
CA MET A 45 17.04 -7.74 -7.17
C MET A 45 15.61 -7.76 -7.73
N VAL A 46 15.00 -6.57 -7.87
CA VAL A 46 13.67 -6.38 -8.45
C VAL A 46 13.82 -6.07 -9.94
N ALA A 47 13.10 -6.78 -10.80
CA ALA A 47 13.05 -6.53 -12.25
C ALA A 47 12.91 -5.03 -12.57
N ALA A 48 13.80 -4.51 -13.43
CA ALA A 48 13.73 -3.11 -13.92
C ALA A 48 12.69 -2.91 -15.03
N ALA A 49 12.00 -3.96 -15.47
CA ALA A 49 10.99 -3.87 -16.51
C ALA A 49 9.90 -2.86 -16.11
N ILE A 50 9.69 -1.83 -16.94
CA ILE A 50 8.71 -0.77 -16.71
C ILE A 50 7.30 -1.35 -16.60
N THR A 51 7.02 -2.43 -17.33
CA THR A 51 5.75 -3.16 -17.36
C THR A 51 5.52 -4.07 -16.15
N THR A 52 6.49 -4.25 -15.25
CA THR A 52 6.29 -4.97 -13.98
C THR A 52 5.85 -4.02 -12.86
N LYS A 53 6.05 -2.71 -13.03
CA LYS A 53 5.68 -1.73 -12.01
C LYS A 53 4.15 -1.63 -11.91
N PRO A 54 3.58 -1.57 -10.70
CA PRO A 54 2.14 -1.35 -10.54
C PRO A 54 1.75 0.01 -11.11
N ILE A 55 0.62 0.06 -11.82
CA ILE A 55 0.10 1.27 -12.47
C ILE A 55 -1.22 1.67 -11.79
N ILE A 56 -1.36 2.96 -11.51
CA ILE A 56 -2.60 3.57 -10.99
C ILE A 56 -3.07 4.61 -12.01
N TYR A 57 -4.32 4.50 -12.44
CA TYR A 57 -4.92 5.40 -13.42
C TYR A 57 -5.64 6.54 -12.70
N LEU A 58 -5.08 7.74 -12.79
CA LEU A 58 -5.69 8.96 -12.27
C LEU A 58 -6.46 9.65 -13.38
N VAL A 59 -7.80 9.63 -13.30
CA VAL A 59 -8.67 10.25 -14.32
C VAL A 59 -9.07 11.63 -13.84
N ASN A 60 -8.51 12.66 -14.46
CA ASN A 60 -8.85 14.04 -14.14
C ASN A 60 -10.23 14.41 -14.70
N LEU A 61 -11.09 14.95 -13.84
CA LEU A 61 -12.45 15.38 -14.14
C LEU A 61 -12.61 16.89 -13.88
N THR A 62 -13.59 17.49 -14.55
CA THR A 62 -14.03 18.84 -14.19
C THR A 62 -14.69 18.82 -12.81
N LYS A 63 -14.60 19.94 -12.08
CA LYS A 63 -15.23 20.06 -10.75
C LYS A 63 -16.72 19.69 -10.75
N ARG A 64 -17.45 20.09 -11.80
CA ARG A 64 -18.90 19.83 -11.93
C ARG A 64 -19.19 18.33 -12.04
N ASP A 65 -18.43 17.63 -12.88
CA ASP A 65 -18.62 16.19 -13.11
C ASP A 65 -18.17 15.37 -11.89
N PHE A 66 -17.14 15.85 -11.19
CA PHE A 66 -16.65 15.24 -9.97
C PHE A 66 -17.69 15.29 -8.84
N ILE A 67 -18.30 16.45 -8.60
CA ILE A 67 -19.37 16.61 -7.59
C ILE A 67 -20.59 15.75 -7.95
N ARG A 68 -20.94 15.70 -9.24
CA ARG A 68 -22.05 14.88 -9.75
C ARG A 68 -21.76 13.38 -9.78
N LYS A 69 -20.50 12.97 -9.60
CA LYS A 69 -20.02 11.58 -9.69
C LYS A 69 -20.42 10.89 -11.00
N GLY A 70 -20.37 11.61 -12.11
CA GLY A 70 -20.77 11.07 -13.41
C GLY A 70 -20.05 11.75 -14.56
N ASN A 71 -19.53 10.94 -15.49
CA ASN A 71 -18.93 11.40 -16.74
C ASN A 71 -19.10 10.31 -17.82
N LYS A 72 -19.37 10.73 -19.05
CA LYS A 72 -19.45 9.90 -20.25
C LYS A 72 -18.23 9.01 -20.49
N TRP A 73 -17.04 9.45 -20.07
CA TRP A 73 -15.78 8.76 -20.34
C TRP A 73 -15.38 7.72 -19.29
N LEU A 74 -16.01 7.69 -18.11
CA LEU A 74 -15.60 6.77 -17.04
C LEU A 74 -15.84 5.31 -17.41
N VAL A 75 -16.96 5.00 -18.07
CA VAL A 75 -17.30 3.63 -18.46
C VAL A 75 -16.39 3.12 -19.58
N PRO A 76 -16.17 3.87 -20.69
CA PRO A 76 -15.22 3.47 -21.71
C PRO A 76 -13.79 3.32 -21.19
N ILE A 77 -13.31 4.25 -20.36
CA ILE A 77 -11.96 4.18 -19.80
C ILE A 77 -11.82 2.96 -18.91
N LYS A 78 -12.82 2.67 -18.06
CA LYS A 78 -12.81 1.48 -17.21
C LYS A 78 -12.74 0.20 -18.04
N GLN A 79 -13.59 0.07 -19.06
CA GLN A 79 -13.56 -1.09 -19.98
C GLN A 79 -12.21 -1.23 -20.70
N TRP A 80 -11.60 -0.11 -21.07
CA TRP A 80 -10.27 -0.11 -21.69
C TRP A 80 -9.19 -0.56 -20.70
N VAL A 81 -9.19 -0.05 -19.47
CA VAL A 81 -8.24 -0.46 -18.42
C VAL A 81 -8.39 -1.96 -18.10
N ASP A 82 -9.62 -2.45 -17.97
CA ASP A 82 -9.90 -3.86 -17.67
C ASP A 82 -9.40 -4.80 -18.79
N SER A 83 -9.45 -4.36 -20.05
CA SER A 83 -8.95 -5.13 -21.20
C SER A 83 -7.42 -5.06 -21.41
N HIS A 84 -6.76 -4.01 -20.92
CA HIS A 84 -5.32 -3.75 -21.16
C HIS A 84 -4.41 -4.09 -19.96
N GLY A 85 -4.88 -4.97 -19.08
CA GLY A 85 -4.07 -5.52 -17.99
C GLY A 85 -4.51 -5.10 -16.60
N GLY A 86 -5.65 -4.42 -16.49
CA GLY A 86 -6.25 -4.06 -15.22
C GLY A 86 -5.46 -2.99 -14.47
N GLY A 87 -6.08 -2.45 -13.44
CA GLY A 87 -5.45 -1.43 -12.61
C GLY A 87 -6.48 -0.64 -11.82
N VAL A 88 -6.02 0.01 -10.75
CA VAL A 88 -6.91 0.85 -9.94
C VAL A 88 -7.14 2.17 -10.67
N MET A 89 -8.39 2.42 -11.05
CA MET A 89 -8.82 3.71 -11.60
C MET A 89 -9.40 4.59 -10.50
N ILE A 90 -8.85 5.78 -10.34
CA ILE A 90 -9.31 6.78 -9.37
C ILE A 90 -9.72 8.05 -10.12
N PRO A 91 -11.03 8.35 -10.20
CA PRO A 91 -11.49 9.64 -10.68
C PRO A 91 -11.21 10.71 -9.63
N PHE A 92 -10.58 11.80 -10.05
CA PHE A 92 -10.28 12.94 -9.19
C PHE A 92 -10.41 14.24 -9.99
N SER A 93 -10.44 15.38 -9.31
CA SER A 93 -10.46 16.69 -9.97
C SER A 93 -9.39 17.58 -9.38
N VAL A 94 -8.41 17.97 -10.20
CA VAL A 94 -7.31 18.86 -9.77
C VAL A 94 -7.87 20.21 -9.32
N GLU A 95 -8.82 20.77 -10.08
CA GLU A 95 -9.44 22.05 -9.78
C GLU A 95 -10.11 22.06 -8.40
N PHE A 96 -10.87 21.01 -8.09
CA PHE A 96 -11.53 20.87 -6.79
C PHE A 96 -10.54 20.77 -5.63
N GLU A 97 -9.49 19.95 -5.78
CA GLU A 97 -8.47 19.76 -4.74
C GLU A 97 -7.66 21.04 -4.49
N GLN A 98 -7.35 21.79 -5.55
CA GLN A 98 -6.65 23.07 -5.42
C GLN A 98 -7.50 24.10 -4.67
N GLU A 99 -8.78 24.25 -5.01
CA GLU A 99 -9.68 25.14 -4.27
C GLU A 99 -9.84 24.71 -2.80
N LEU A 100 -9.92 23.40 -2.55
CA LEU A 100 -10.00 22.86 -1.20
C LEU A 100 -8.74 23.19 -0.40
N TRP A 101 -7.57 23.03 -1.00
CA TRP A 101 -6.29 23.36 -0.40
C TRP A 101 -6.20 24.84 0.00
N GLU A 102 -6.60 25.74 -0.90
CA GLU A 102 -6.61 27.18 -0.64
C GLU A 102 -7.57 27.56 0.49
N LYS A 103 -8.77 26.97 0.52
CA LYS A 103 -9.75 27.19 1.58
C LYS A 103 -9.30 26.66 2.93
N GLN A 104 -8.69 25.47 2.96
CA GLN A 104 -8.14 24.89 4.19
C GLN A 104 -6.93 25.68 4.72
N LYS A 105 -6.13 26.26 3.82
CA LYS A 105 -5.04 27.16 4.19
C LYS A 105 -5.57 28.43 4.87
N ALA A 106 -6.68 28.98 4.39
CA ALA A 106 -7.31 30.17 4.96
C ALA A 106 -8.07 29.87 6.26
N ASN A 107 -8.77 28.74 6.33
CA ASN A 107 -9.52 28.29 7.49
C ASN A 107 -9.33 26.78 7.73
N LYS A 108 -8.63 26.43 8.80
CA LYS A 108 -8.29 25.04 9.15
C LYS A 108 -9.50 24.17 9.53
N GLU A 109 -10.61 24.78 9.92
CA GLU A 109 -11.85 24.07 10.28
C GLU A 109 -12.82 23.93 9.10
N PHE A 110 -12.42 24.34 7.90
CA PHE A 110 -13.26 24.19 6.72
C PHE A 110 -13.47 22.72 6.36
N VAL A 111 -14.71 22.26 6.48
CA VAL A 111 -15.14 20.92 6.06
C VAL A 111 -15.83 21.04 4.69
N PRO A 112 -15.31 20.39 3.63
CA PRO A 112 -15.94 20.41 2.32
C PRO A 112 -17.18 19.51 2.27
N GLU A 113 -18.08 19.80 1.34
CA GLU A 113 -19.27 18.98 1.04
C GLU A 113 -18.90 17.58 0.51
N VAL A 114 -17.86 17.50 -0.31
CA VAL A 114 -17.31 16.25 -0.84
C VAL A 114 -15.91 16.05 -0.25
N PRO A 115 -15.58 14.86 0.29
CA PRO A 115 -14.24 14.62 0.83
C PRO A 115 -13.18 14.63 -0.27
N SER A 116 -11.96 15.03 0.09
CA SER A 116 -10.78 14.94 -0.78
C SER A 116 -10.48 13.49 -1.16
N VAL A 117 -10.01 13.29 -2.38
CA VAL A 117 -9.60 11.99 -2.93
C VAL A 117 -8.10 11.78 -2.78
N LEU A 118 -7.32 12.83 -2.47
CA LEU A 118 -5.87 12.74 -2.26
C LEU A 118 -5.47 11.70 -1.21
N PRO A 119 -6.14 11.59 -0.03
CA PRO A 119 -5.80 10.55 0.94
C PRO A 119 -5.98 9.14 0.37
N ARG A 120 -6.97 8.93 -0.50
CA ARG A 120 -7.19 7.65 -1.17
C ARG A 120 -6.12 7.38 -2.22
N ILE A 121 -5.71 8.39 -2.99
CA ILE A 121 -4.61 8.26 -3.97
C ILE A 121 -3.32 7.87 -3.27
N ILE A 122 -3.01 8.52 -2.14
CA ILE A 122 -1.81 8.22 -1.35
C ILE A 122 -1.87 6.80 -0.81
N LYS A 123 -3.01 6.38 -0.23
CA LYS A 123 -3.19 5.02 0.29
C LYS A 123 -3.06 3.95 -0.79
N VAL A 124 -3.63 4.17 -1.97
CA VAL A 124 -3.51 3.23 -3.09
C VAL A 124 -2.09 3.22 -3.67
N GLY A 125 -1.41 4.37 -3.69
CA GLY A 125 -0.03 4.49 -4.12
C GLY A 125 0.99 3.94 -3.12
N TYR A 126 0.61 3.82 -1.86
CA TYR A 126 1.42 3.21 -0.83
C TYR A 126 1.30 1.68 -0.96
N VAL A 127 2.31 1.08 -1.59
CA VAL A 127 2.43 -0.39 -1.63
C VAL A 127 2.97 -0.83 -0.28
N ASP A 128 2.16 -1.59 0.45
CA ASP A 128 2.57 -2.22 1.71
C ASP A 128 3.74 -3.17 1.45
N ARG A 129 4.96 -2.70 1.72
CA ARG A 129 6.09 -3.60 1.86
C ARG A 129 6.00 -4.18 3.26
N LEU A 130 5.34 -5.34 3.36
CA LEU A 130 5.34 -6.13 4.59
C LEU A 130 6.79 -6.38 5.00
N ALA A 131 7.15 -5.91 6.20
CA ALA A 131 8.46 -6.11 6.77
C ALA A 131 8.44 -7.38 7.62
N VAL A 132 9.37 -8.30 7.38
CA VAL A 132 9.54 -9.44 8.29
C VAL A 132 10.26 -8.96 9.55
N ALA A 133 9.74 -9.34 10.73
CA ALA A 133 10.36 -9.00 12.00
C ALA A 133 11.69 -9.78 12.14
N SER A 134 12.81 -9.07 12.24
CA SER A 134 14.16 -9.68 12.31
C SER A 134 14.62 -10.10 13.71
N HIS A 135 13.77 -9.96 14.74
CA HIS A 135 14.15 -10.11 16.15
C HIS A 135 13.42 -11.26 16.85
N ASP A 136 14.10 -11.92 17.79
CA ASP A 136 13.50 -12.96 18.64
C ASP A 136 12.51 -12.30 19.64
N ASP A 137 11.36 -12.94 19.82
CA ASP A 137 10.34 -12.65 20.85
C ASP A 137 9.92 -11.17 20.99
N SER A 138 9.40 -10.61 19.90
CA SER A 138 8.79 -9.28 19.92
C SER A 138 7.32 -9.37 20.30
N PRO A 139 6.85 -8.61 21.30
CA PRO A 139 5.44 -8.51 21.56
C PRO A 139 4.70 -7.77 20.43
N VAL A 140 3.66 -8.42 19.91
CA VAL A 140 2.82 -7.94 18.82
C VAL A 140 1.38 -7.79 19.33
N VAL A 141 0.72 -6.72 18.91
CA VAL A 141 -0.71 -6.48 19.16
C VAL A 141 -1.32 -5.96 17.86
N SER A 142 -2.44 -6.52 17.41
CA SER A 142 -3.15 -5.93 16.26
C SER A 142 -3.74 -4.56 16.62
N PHE A 143 -3.69 -3.60 15.70
CA PHE A 143 -4.28 -2.28 15.88
C PHE A 143 -5.78 -2.35 16.17
N ASP A 144 -6.51 -3.28 15.55
CA ASP A 144 -7.95 -3.43 15.77
C ASP A 144 -8.25 -3.84 17.22
N ASP A 145 -7.50 -4.83 17.73
CA ASP A 145 -7.57 -5.27 19.12
C ASP A 145 -7.19 -4.14 20.09
N PHE A 146 -6.16 -3.35 19.75
CA PHE A 146 -5.76 -2.21 20.55
C PHE A 146 -6.84 -1.13 20.57
N LYS A 147 -7.46 -0.83 19.42
CA LYS A 147 -8.50 0.18 19.29
C LYS A 147 -9.74 -0.19 20.11
N GLU A 148 -10.27 -1.40 19.94
CA GLU A 148 -11.42 -1.89 20.71
C GLU A 148 -11.20 -1.80 22.23
N LEU A 149 -9.99 -2.13 22.68
CA LEU A 149 -9.65 -2.17 24.10
C LEU A 149 -9.26 -0.80 24.69
N SER A 150 -8.98 0.19 23.83
CA SER A 150 -8.54 1.54 24.19
C SER A 150 -9.64 2.61 24.10
N GLU A 151 -10.81 2.30 23.54
CA GLU A 151 -11.97 3.19 23.55
C GLU A 151 -12.56 3.30 24.98
N GLY A 152 -12.22 4.38 25.70
CA GLY A 152 -12.74 4.72 27.04
C GLY A 152 -11.74 5.44 27.96
N ASP A 153 -12.07 5.55 29.26
CA ASP A 153 -11.30 6.30 30.29
C ASP A 153 -9.91 5.76 30.65
N LYS A 154 -9.46 4.65 30.05
CA LYS A 154 -8.19 3.98 30.41
C LYS A 154 -7.33 3.73 29.17
N LYS A 155 -6.52 4.72 28.84
CA LYS A 155 -5.55 4.66 27.74
C LYS A 155 -4.40 3.71 28.10
N GLY A 156 -4.14 2.69 27.30
CA GLY A 156 -2.84 2.00 27.28
C GLY A 156 -2.84 0.47 27.32
N MET A 157 -1.63 -0.08 27.15
CA MET A 157 -1.33 -1.51 26.99
C MET A 157 -1.77 -2.44 28.15
N ALA A 158 -2.21 -1.90 29.29
CA ALA A 158 -2.58 -2.68 30.47
C ALA A 158 -3.81 -3.58 30.23
N LYS A 159 -4.84 -3.08 29.54
CA LYS A 159 -6.03 -3.87 29.21
C LYS A 159 -5.75 -4.92 28.14
N VAL A 160 -4.90 -4.61 27.17
CA VAL A 160 -4.48 -5.55 26.12
C VAL A 160 -3.74 -6.74 26.73
N LYS A 161 -2.86 -6.47 27.72
CA LYS A 161 -2.21 -7.51 28.51
C LYS A 161 -3.20 -8.31 29.36
N ALA A 162 -4.16 -7.64 30.01
CA ALA A 162 -5.20 -8.30 30.80
C ALA A 162 -6.16 -9.16 29.96
N ALA A 163 -6.41 -8.77 28.71
CA ALA A 163 -7.22 -9.50 27.74
C ALA A 163 -6.46 -10.66 27.08
N GLY A 164 -5.17 -10.85 27.39
CA GLY A 164 -4.35 -11.92 26.81
C GLY A 164 -4.04 -11.74 25.32
N LYS A 165 -4.41 -10.62 24.70
CA LYS A 165 -4.14 -10.33 23.28
C LYS A 165 -2.72 -9.80 23.02
N TYR A 166 -1.88 -9.79 24.05
CA TYR A 166 -0.46 -9.41 23.98
C TYR A 166 0.37 -10.65 23.67
N ARG A 167 0.50 -10.98 22.38
CA ARG A 167 1.25 -12.15 21.90
C ARG A 167 2.74 -11.84 21.80
N GLN A 168 3.60 -12.79 22.15
CA GLN A 168 5.03 -12.72 21.87
C GLN A 168 5.32 -13.57 20.65
N GLU A 169 5.79 -12.94 19.59
CA GLU A 169 6.03 -13.57 18.30
C GLU A 169 7.53 -13.56 17.98
N GLY A 170 8.03 -14.68 17.47
CA GLY A 170 9.45 -14.86 17.14
C GLY A 170 9.81 -14.39 15.72
N LYS A 171 11.05 -14.65 15.32
CA LYS A 171 11.61 -14.26 14.00
C LYS A 171 10.87 -14.79 12.77
N THR A 172 10.10 -15.87 12.93
CA THR A 172 9.32 -16.48 11.83
C THR A 172 7.98 -15.81 11.61
N TYR A 173 7.61 -14.84 12.46
CA TYR A 173 6.35 -14.13 12.32
C TYR A 173 6.38 -13.15 11.15
N VAL A 174 5.42 -13.33 10.24
CA VAL A 174 5.17 -12.38 9.15
C VAL A 174 4.27 -11.30 9.70
N VAL A 175 4.84 -10.10 9.86
CA VAL A 175 4.12 -8.91 10.34
C VAL A 175 2.94 -8.63 9.44
N GLN A 176 1.79 -8.39 10.06
CA GLN A 176 0.58 -7.99 9.37
C GLN A 176 0.43 -6.47 9.40
N ASP A 177 -0.28 -5.92 8.42
CA ASP A 177 -0.61 -4.48 8.44
C ASP A 177 -1.41 -4.14 9.71
N GLY A 178 -1.08 -3.00 10.31
CA GLY A 178 -1.66 -2.58 11.58
C GLY A 178 -1.11 -3.28 12.83
N ASP A 179 -0.07 -4.12 12.75
CA ASP A 179 0.56 -4.65 13.97
C ASP A 179 1.35 -3.57 14.74
N ILE A 180 1.04 -3.43 16.02
CA ILE A 180 1.79 -2.62 16.99
C ILE A 180 2.84 -3.52 17.62
N ILE A 181 4.11 -3.29 17.27
CA ILE A 181 5.24 -4.09 17.76
C ILE A 181 6.14 -3.25 18.66
N HIS A 182 6.48 -3.79 19.82
CA HIS A 182 7.49 -3.19 20.69
C HIS A 182 8.77 -4.02 20.63
N PHE A 183 9.70 -3.62 19.77
CA PHE A 183 11.00 -4.28 19.63
C PHE A 183 11.82 -4.11 20.90
N GLN A 184 12.09 -5.22 21.57
CA GLN A 184 13.01 -5.26 22.71
C GLN A 184 14.40 -5.60 22.19
N PHE A 185 15.34 -4.69 22.36
CA PHE A 185 16.75 -4.95 22.16
C PHE A 185 17.43 -5.00 23.53
N ASN A 186 18.20 -6.05 23.77
CA ASN A 186 19.09 -6.18 24.92
C ASN A 186 18.42 -6.47 26.28
N VAL A 187 18.23 -7.76 26.60
CA VAL A 187 18.20 -8.23 28.00
C VAL A 187 19.54 -8.86 28.30
N THR A 188 20.44 -8.09 28.89
CA THR A 188 21.55 -8.69 29.64
C THR A 188 20.92 -9.51 30.76
N ASN A 189 20.97 -10.84 30.62
CA ASN A 189 20.52 -11.77 31.65
C ASN A 189 21.31 -11.47 32.93
N LYS A 190 20.74 -10.72 33.88
CA LYS A 190 21.22 -10.70 35.25
C LYS A 190 20.92 -12.08 35.84
N LYS A 191 21.86 -13.01 35.65
CA LYS A 191 21.89 -14.26 36.42
C LYS A 191 21.96 -13.87 37.91
N LYS A 192 20.98 -14.38 38.66
CA LYS A 192 20.93 -14.32 40.12
C LYS A 192 22.17 -14.97 40.74
#